data_AF-A0A4U1LWL6-F1
#
_entry.id   AF-A0A4U1LWL6-F1
#
_cell.length_a   1.000
_cell.length_b   1.000
_cell.length_c   1.000
_cell.angle_alpha   90.00
_cell.angle_beta   90.00
_cell.angle_gamma   90.00
#
_symmetry.space_group_name_H-M   'P 1'
#
loop_
_entity.id
_entity.type
_entity.pdbx_description
1 polymer ?
#
loop_
_entity_poly.entity_id
_entity_poly.type
_entity_poly.pdbx_seq_one_letter_code
_entity_poly.pdbx_strand_id
1 'polypeptide(L)'
;MLQEITTIIKGHYSIIIYLVTLIISLITYRKYFDTVLKYFPMLIAYTFLNELLGYFIRYNENFLLFTNLSLSSANDIIYNIFLIIFYSYFFFVYYRLVHKVSYRKIIKYLYFLVVLAFLVNSMFTNPLTYLLYAANAIGSYGLLIVIVLYKLDPKEYRPWLIEKLNLMSWISLGLFIFHTFFPIILIIGFVNVDLWYLLHLRTVLRLLIILMYSLFSVGFMLSTRRAFR
;
A
#
# COMPACT_ATOMS: atom_id res chain seq x y z
N MET A 1 25.74 12.88 14.24
CA MET A 1 25.64 11.50 13.72
C MET A 1 24.83 10.54 14.59
N LEU A 2 25.29 10.06 15.76
CA LEU A 2 24.55 9.03 16.52
C LEU A 2 23.19 9.53 17.05
N GLN A 3 23.12 10.78 17.53
CA GLN A 3 21.86 11.40 17.97
C GLN A 3 20.87 11.63 16.82
N GLU A 4 21.34 12.03 15.63
CA GLU A 4 20.51 12.17 14.41
C GLU A 4 19.96 10.81 13.97
N ILE A 5 20.81 9.76 14.00
CA ILE A 5 20.37 8.39 13.72
C ILE A 5 19.28 7.96 14.72
N THR A 6 19.43 8.25 16.02
CA THR A 6 18.40 7.90 17.01
C THR A 6 17.09 8.69 16.86
N THR A 7 17.15 9.94 16.40
CA THR A 7 15.95 10.76 16.15
C THR A 7 15.24 10.32 14.87
N ILE A 8 15.98 9.93 13.83
CA ILE A 8 15.42 9.32 12.61
C ILE A 8 14.75 7.99 12.95
N ILE A 9 15.41 7.12 13.74
CA ILE A 9 14.85 5.83 14.17
C ILE A 9 13.57 6.02 14.99
N LYS A 10 13.53 6.98 15.92
CA LYS A 10 12.35 7.22 16.77
C LYS A 10 11.22 7.94 16.04
N GLY A 11 11.54 8.84 15.10
CA GLY A 11 10.55 9.66 14.39
C GLY A 11 9.95 9.00 13.15
N HIS A 12 10.74 8.19 12.43
CA HIS A 12 10.49 7.75 11.05
C HIS A 12 10.78 6.25 10.83
N TYR A 13 10.52 5.41 11.83
CA TYR A 13 10.72 3.96 11.74
C TYR A 13 10.01 3.29 10.55
N SER A 14 8.95 3.89 10.01
CA SER A 14 8.27 3.42 8.79
C SER A 14 9.24 3.35 7.59
N ILE A 15 10.18 4.30 7.47
CA ILE A 15 11.19 4.30 6.38
C ILE A 15 12.09 3.07 6.48
N ILE A 16 12.49 2.70 7.71
CA ILE A 16 13.37 1.56 7.96
C ILE A 16 12.67 0.26 7.57
N ILE A 17 11.40 0.07 7.96
CA ILE A 17 10.68 -1.16 7.59
C ILE A 17 10.46 -1.27 6.07
N TYR A 18 10.25 -0.15 5.36
CA TYR A 18 10.18 -0.15 3.89
C TYR A 18 11.52 -0.57 3.27
N LEU A 19 12.64 -0.01 3.75
CA LEU A 19 13.97 -0.38 3.28
C LEU A 19 14.30 -1.85 3.53
N VAL A 20 14.02 -2.34 4.74
CA VAL A 20 14.22 -3.76 5.09
C VAL A 20 13.39 -4.66 4.18
N THR A 21 12.10 -4.33 3.98
CA THR A 21 11.22 -5.10 3.10
C THR A 21 11.71 -5.07 1.65
N LEU A 22 12.19 -3.92 1.17
CA LEU A 22 12.77 -3.77 -0.16
C LEU A 22 13.99 -4.68 -0.34
N ILE A 23 14.95 -4.63 0.59
CA ILE A 23 16.15 -5.48 0.55
C ILE A 23 15.78 -6.96 0.55
N ILE A 24 14.89 -7.38 1.45
CA ILE A 24 14.41 -8.77 1.51
C ILE A 24 13.75 -9.17 0.18
N SER A 25 12.92 -8.29 -0.41
CA SER A 25 12.27 -8.55 -1.69
C SER A 25 13.30 -8.75 -2.81
N LEU A 26 14.35 -7.92 -2.88
CA LEU A 26 15.39 -8.01 -3.91
C LEU A 26 16.26 -9.27 -3.75
N ILE A 27 16.68 -9.61 -2.52
CA ILE A 27 17.45 -10.83 -2.24
C ILE A 27 16.66 -12.07 -2.64
N THR A 28 15.36 -12.07 -2.35
CA THR A 28 14.46 -13.20 -2.64
C THR A 28 13.83 -13.15 -4.04
N TYR A 29 14.21 -12.19 -4.88
CA TYR A 29 13.57 -11.92 -6.18
C TYR A 29 13.52 -13.14 -7.11
N ARG A 30 14.58 -13.96 -7.08
CA ARG A 30 14.68 -15.23 -7.85
C ARG A 30 13.54 -16.21 -7.57
N LYS A 31 12.80 -16.07 -6.47
CA LYS A 31 11.70 -16.96 -6.08
C LYS A 31 10.38 -16.65 -6.78
N TYR A 32 10.19 -15.41 -7.25
CA TYR A 32 8.91 -14.94 -7.77
C TYR A 32 9.01 -14.04 -9.03
N PHE A 33 10.20 -13.85 -9.60
CA PHE A 33 10.42 -13.04 -10.81
C PHE A 33 9.62 -13.52 -12.04
N ASP A 34 9.25 -14.81 -12.10
CA ASP A 34 8.45 -15.44 -13.15
C ASP A 34 6.93 -15.37 -12.87
N THR A 35 6.53 -14.71 -11.79
CA THR A 35 5.12 -14.59 -11.35
C THR A 35 4.55 -13.22 -11.68
N VAL A 36 3.24 -13.07 -11.47
CA VAL A 36 2.55 -11.76 -11.58
C VAL A 36 3.08 -10.72 -10.59
N LEU A 37 3.77 -11.13 -9.52
CA LEU A 37 4.32 -10.26 -8.48
C LEU A 37 5.72 -9.71 -8.81
N LYS A 38 6.26 -9.95 -10.01
CA LYS A 38 7.60 -9.50 -10.41
C LYS A 38 7.83 -7.99 -10.26
N TYR A 39 6.79 -7.17 -10.35
CA TYR A 39 6.91 -5.71 -10.15
C TYR A 39 6.65 -5.26 -8.71
N PHE A 40 6.36 -6.17 -7.77
CA PHE A 40 6.10 -5.81 -6.39
C PHE A 40 7.29 -5.10 -5.72
N PRO A 41 8.56 -5.50 -5.93
CA PRO A 41 9.71 -4.78 -5.39
C PRO A 41 9.80 -3.35 -5.89
N MET A 42 9.38 -3.08 -7.13
CA MET A 42 9.35 -1.73 -7.69
C MET A 42 8.30 -0.87 -6.99
N LEU A 43 7.13 -1.44 -6.65
CA LEU A 43 6.12 -0.74 -5.87
C LEU A 43 6.63 -0.42 -4.45
N ILE A 44 7.31 -1.37 -3.79
CA ILE A 44 7.93 -1.17 -2.48
C ILE A 44 9.03 -0.10 -2.55
N ALA A 45 9.86 -0.14 -3.59
CA ALA A 45 10.88 0.88 -3.83
C ALA A 45 10.25 2.26 -4.01
N TYR A 46 9.15 2.35 -4.76
CA TYR A 46 8.43 3.61 -4.92
C TYR A 46 7.85 4.12 -3.60
N THR A 47 7.29 3.25 -2.75
CA THR A 47 6.86 3.64 -1.38
C THR A 47 8.04 4.15 -0.54
N PHE A 48 9.16 3.43 -0.54
CA PHE A 48 10.35 3.85 0.19
C PHE A 48 10.86 5.21 -0.29
N LEU A 49 10.94 5.42 -1.60
CA LEU A 49 11.40 6.68 -2.20
C LEU A 49 10.44 7.84 -1.91
N ASN A 50 9.12 7.62 -1.93
CA ASN A 50 8.14 8.65 -1.58
C ASN A 50 8.27 9.08 -0.12
N GLU A 51 8.48 8.12 0.78
CA GLU A 51 8.64 8.42 2.22
C GLU A 51 9.98 9.08 2.52
N LEU A 52 11.04 8.66 1.82
CA LEU A 52 12.34 9.32 1.87
C LEU A 52 12.27 10.75 1.33
N LEU A 53 11.53 10.96 0.23
CA LEU A 53 11.30 12.28 -0.34
C LEU A 53 10.47 13.16 0.61
N GLY A 54 9.41 12.63 1.21
CA GLY A 54 8.62 13.32 2.22
C GLY A 54 9.44 13.72 3.45
N TYR A 55 10.39 12.87 3.86
CA TYR A 55 11.38 13.22 4.87
C TYR A 55 12.25 14.40 4.41
N PHE A 56 12.84 14.34 3.22
CA PHE A 56 13.70 15.41 2.73
C PHE A 56 12.96 16.75 2.56
N ILE A 57 11.75 16.74 2.01
CA ILE A 57 10.92 17.96 1.86
C ILE A 57 10.64 18.58 3.24
N ARG A 58 10.38 17.76 4.26
CA ARG A 58 10.04 18.25 5.60
C ARG A 58 11.22 18.87 6.35
N TYR A 59 12.44 18.38 6.12
CA TYR A 59 13.63 18.78 6.88
C TYR A 59 14.65 19.59 6.09
N ASN A 60 14.48 19.72 4.76
CA ASN A 60 15.33 20.55 3.91
C ASN A 60 14.46 21.50 3.07
N GLU A 61 14.52 22.80 3.39
CA GLU A 61 13.79 23.86 2.68
C GLU A 61 14.18 23.96 1.20
N ASN A 62 15.39 23.52 0.84
CA ASN A 62 15.91 23.52 -0.54
C ASN A 62 15.31 22.42 -1.44
N PHE A 63 14.57 21.46 -0.89
CA PHE A 63 13.97 20.34 -1.64
C PHE A 63 12.52 20.58 -2.07
N LEU A 64 12.03 21.82 -2.00
CA LEU A 64 10.69 22.20 -2.47
C LEU A 64 10.57 22.00 -3.98
N LEU A 65 9.81 20.97 -4.38
CA LEU A 65 9.52 20.68 -5.80
C LEU A 65 8.71 21.78 -6.48
N PHE A 66 7.99 22.58 -5.70
CA PHE A 66 7.18 23.70 -6.19
C PHE A 66 7.34 24.91 -5.26
N THR A 67 7.86 26.00 -5.81
CA THR A 67 8.20 27.24 -5.09
C THR A 67 6.99 28.01 -4.54
N ASN A 68 5.77 27.74 -5.04
CA ASN A 68 4.54 28.45 -4.68
C ASN A 68 3.51 27.60 -3.92
N LEU A 69 3.80 26.34 -3.64
CA LEU A 69 2.90 25.44 -2.90
C LEU A 69 3.39 25.36 -1.45
N SER A 70 2.46 25.48 -0.50
CA SER A 70 2.77 25.23 0.92
C SER A 70 3.47 23.87 1.10
N LEU A 71 4.42 23.78 2.03
CA LEU A 71 5.20 22.57 2.33
C LEU A 71 4.36 21.28 2.46
N SER A 72 3.10 21.38 2.91
CA SER A 72 2.18 20.26 3.00
C SER A 72 1.65 19.79 1.64
N SER A 73 1.32 20.71 0.75
CA SER A 73 0.65 20.41 -0.53
C SER A 73 1.52 19.63 -1.53
N ALA A 74 2.83 19.88 -1.59
CA ALA A 74 3.72 19.20 -2.54
C ALA A 74 3.83 17.67 -2.30
N ASN A 75 3.55 17.21 -1.08
CA ASN A 75 3.60 15.80 -0.74
C ASN A 75 2.32 15.07 -1.18
N ASP A 76 1.18 15.74 -1.11
CA ASP A 76 -0.13 15.14 -1.37
C ASP A 76 -0.33 14.74 -2.83
N ILE A 77 0.22 15.50 -3.79
CA ILE A 77 0.17 15.11 -5.22
C ILE A 77 0.92 13.79 -5.45
N ILE A 78 2.10 13.65 -4.85
CA ILE A 78 2.94 12.45 -4.98
C ILE A 78 2.20 11.26 -4.38
N TYR A 79 1.57 11.43 -3.21
CA TYR A 79 0.74 10.39 -2.61
C TYR A 79 -0.49 10.05 -3.45
N ASN A 80 -1.19 11.02 -4.04
CA ASN A 80 -2.34 10.77 -4.90
C ASN A 80 -1.95 9.93 -6.13
N ILE A 81 -0.83 10.28 -6.80
CA ILE A 81 -0.30 9.50 -7.93
C ILE A 81 0.10 8.09 -7.48
N PHE A 82 0.79 8.00 -6.34
CA PHE A 82 1.17 6.72 -5.75
C PHE A 82 -0.03 5.82 -5.47
N LEU A 83 -1.14 6.36 -4.94
CA LEU A 83 -2.35 5.59 -4.66
C LEU A 83 -2.97 5.02 -5.95
N ILE A 84 -3.02 5.79 -7.04
CA ILE A 84 -3.51 5.29 -8.33
C ILE A 84 -2.65 4.13 -8.81
N ILE A 85 -1.32 4.25 -8.75
CA ILE A 85 -0.38 3.19 -9.14
C ILE A 85 -0.55 1.96 -8.24
N PHE A 86 -0.64 2.16 -6.92
CA PHE A 86 -0.81 1.12 -5.93
C PHE A 86 -2.07 0.30 -6.15
N TYR A 87 -3.23 0.96 -6.30
CA TYR A 87 -4.49 0.28 -6.57
C TYR A 87 -4.46 -0.41 -7.93
N SER A 88 -3.98 0.27 -8.98
CA SER A 88 -3.87 -0.33 -10.33
C SER A 88 -3.03 -1.60 -10.32
N TYR A 89 -1.89 -1.58 -9.62
CA TYR A 89 -1.03 -2.75 -9.47
C TYR A 89 -1.76 -3.92 -8.82
N PHE A 90 -2.38 -3.73 -7.65
CA PHE A 90 -3.02 -4.83 -6.94
C PHE A 90 -4.26 -5.35 -7.65
N PHE A 91 -5.10 -4.47 -8.20
CA PHE A 91 -6.24 -4.89 -9.01
C PHE A 91 -5.79 -5.73 -10.21
N PHE A 92 -4.72 -5.34 -10.89
CA PHE A 92 -4.14 -6.13 -11.97
C PHE A 92 -3.65 -7.51 -11.49
N VAL A 93 -2.90 -7.56 -10.38
CA VAL A 93 -2.39 -8.82 -9.80
C VAL A 93 -3.55 -9.78 -9.49
N TYR A 94 -4.56 -9.33 -8.75
CA TYR A 94 -5.70 -10.18 -8.40
C TYR A 94 -6.53 -10.58 -9.61
N TYR A 95 -6.73 -9.68 -10.58
CA TYR A 95 -7.41 -10.01 -11.84
C TYR A 95 -6.72 -11.17 -12.59
N ARG A 96 -5.38 -11.20 -12.59
CA ARG A 96 -4.60 -12.28 -13.22
C ARG A 96 -4.64 -13.59 -12.43
N LEU A 97 -4.73 -13.53 -11.11
CA LEU A 97 -4.66 -14.71 -10.23
C LEU A 97 -5.99 -15.43 -10.04
N VAL A 98 -7.11 -14.71 -10.09
CA VAL A 98 -8.44 -15.31 -9.97
C VAL A 98 -8.77 -16.09 -11.24
N HIS A 99 -9.37 -17.28 -11.12
CA HIS A 99 -9.75 -18.16 -12.22
C HIS A 99 -11.20 -17.94 -12.66
N LYS A 100 -12.13 -17.76 -11.71
CA LYS A 100 -13.56 -17.62 -12.03
C LYS A 100 -13.82 -16.35 -12.85
N VAL A 101 -14.36 -16.53 -14.05
CA VAL A 101 -14.64 -15.43 -15.00
C VAL A 101 -15.55 -14.37 -14.38
N SER A 102 -16.54 -14.79 -13.58
CA SER A 102 -17.44 -13.87 -12.87
C SER A 102 -16.67 -12.96 -11.90
N TYR A 103 -15.71 -13.50 -11.14
CA TYR A 103 -14.93 -12.71 -10.20
C TYR A 103 -13.99 -11.76 -10.93
N ARG A 104 -13.37 -12.18 -12.04
CA ARG A 104 -12.59 -11.28 -12.91
C ARG A 104 -13.39 -10.08 -13.41
N LYS A 105 -14.66 -10.30 -13.80
CA LYS A 105 -15.57 -9.20 -14.20
C LYS A 105 -15.82 -8.23 -13.04
N ILE A 106 -16.07 -8.73 -11.84
CA ILE A 106 -16.27 -7.89 -10.65
C ILE A 106 -15.00 -7.08 -10.35
N ILE A 107 -13.82 -7.70 -10.35
CA ILE A 107 -12.53 -7.01 -10.13
C ILE A 107 -12.34 -5.89 -11.16
N LYS A 108 -12.66 -6.15 -12.44
CA LYS A 108 -12.58 -5.14 -13.51
C LYS A 108 -13.52 -3.97 -13.24
N TYR A 109 -14.78 -4.21 -12.87
CA TYR A 109 -15.73 -3.13 -12.56
C TYR A 109 -15.34 -2.34 -11.32
N LEU A 110 -14.87 -3.01 -10.26
CA LEU A 110 -14.35 -2.33 -9.08
C LEU A 110 -13.12 -1.47 -9.41
N TYR A 111 -12.23 -1.93 -10.28
CA TYR A 111 -11.11 -1.10 -10.74
C TYR A 111 -11.60 0.17 -11.44
N PHE A 112 -12.55 0.06 -12.37
CA PHE A 112 -13.14 1.23 -13.03
C PHE A 112 -13.83 2.17 -12.06
N LEU A 113 -14.54 1.63 -11.07
CA LEU A 113 -15.16 2.40 -10.01
C LEU A 113 -14.12 3.21 -9.22
N VAL A 114 -12.98 2.60 -8.86
CA VAL A 114 -11.89 3.28 -8.14
C VAL A 114 -11.28 4.39 -9.00
N VAL A 115 -10.96 4.12 -10.27
CA VAL A 115 -10.43 5.16 -11.17
C VAL A 115 -11.43 6.31 -11.32
N LEU A 116 -12.71 6.00 -11.51
CA LEU A 116 -13.77 7.01 -11.58
C LEU A 116 -13.87 7.80 -10.27
N ALA A 117 -13.73 7.15 -9.11
CA ALA A 117 -13.74 7.84 -7.82
C ALA A 117 -12.57 8.83 -7.70
N PHE A 118 -11.36 8.49 -8.16
CA PHE A 118 -10.23 9.42 -8.19
C PHE A 118 -10.51 10.62 -9.11
N LEU A 119 -11.06 10.38 -10.31
CA LEU A 119 -11.43 11.44 -11.24
C LEU A 119 -12.49 12.37 -10.66
N VAL A 120 -13.60 11.81 -10.17
CA VAL A 120 -14.71 12.58 -9.59
C VAL A 120 -14.24 13.35 -8.35
N ASN A 121 -13.50 12.71 -7.45
CA ASN A 121 -13.01 13.39 -6.25
C ASN A 121 -12.05 14.55 -6.59
N SER A 122 -11.24 14.42 -7.65
CA SER A 122 -10.39 15.52 -8.12
C SER A 122 -11.14 16.73 -8.69
N MET A 123 -12.41 16.57 -9.08
CA MET A 123 -13.26 17.69 -9.52
C MET A 123 -13.74 18.54 -8.34
N PHE A 124 -13.85 17.93 -7.14
CA PHE A 124 -14.29 18.61 -5.92
C PHE A 124 -13.14 19.02 -4.99
N THR A 125 -12.02 18.31 -5.05
CA THR A 125 -10.84 18.52 -4.21
C THR A 125 -9.63 18.70 -5.10
N ASN A 126 -8.88 19.81 -4.95
CA ASN A 126 -7.66 20.02 -5.72
C ASN A 126 -6.62 18.92 -5.38
N PRO A 127 -6.30 18.00 -6.32
CA PRO A 127 -5.42 16.87 -6.06
C PRO A 127 -3.94 17.27 -5.92
N LEU A 128 -3.62 18.52 -6.28
CA LEU A 128 -2.27 19.07 -6.13
C LEU A 128 -2.00 19.52 -4.69
N THR A 129 -3.04 19.76 -3.90
CA THR A 129 -2.91 20.35 -2.56
C THR A 129 -3.44 19.47 -1.45
N TYR A 130 -4.32 18.52 -1.76
CA TYR A 130 -4.95 17.66 -0.77
C TYR A 130 -4.98 16.21 -1.22
N LEU A 131 -4.80 15.31 -0.26
CA LEU A 131 -5.02 13.89 -0.45
C LEU A 131 -6.51 13.64 -0.81
N LEU A 132 -6.74 12.85 -1.85
CA LEU A 132 -8.07 12.47 -2.31
C LEU A 132 -8.68 11.38 -1.42
N TYR A 133 -8.99 11.73 -0.17
CA TYR A 133 -9.32 10.78 0.89
C TYR A 133 -10.56 9.91 0.60
N ALA A 134 -11.61 10.48 0.00
CA ALA A 134 -12.81 9.73 -0.37
C ALA A 134 -12.53 8.67 -1.44
N ALA A 135 -11.79 9.04 -2.49
CA ALA A 135 -11.34 8.09 -3.52
C ALA A 135 -10.43 7.01 -2.94
N ASN A 136 -9.56 7.38 -2.01
CA ASN A 136 -8.68 6.45 -1.32
C ASN A 136 -9.45 5.44 -0.45
N ALA A 137 -10.52 5.88 0.22
CA ALA A 137 -11.38 4.99 0.99
C ALA A 137 -12.11 3.98 0.08
N ILE A 138 -12.66 4.44 -1.05
CA ILE A 138 -13.30 3.58 -2.07
C ILE A 138 -12.28 2.57 -2.62
N GLY A 139 -11.05 3.01 -2.91
CA GLY A 139 -9.94 2.15 -3.32
C GLY A 139 -9.63 1.05 -2.31
N SER A 140 -9.56 1.40 -1.03
CA SER A 140 -9.29 0.47 0.07
C SER A 140 -10.38 -0.58 0.22
N TYR A 141 -11.65 -0.18 0.24
CA TYR A 141 -12.76 -1.13 0.34
C TYR A 141 -12.88 -1.99 -0.93
N GLY A 142 -12.67 -1.41 -2.11
CA GLY A 142 -12.59 -2.17 -3.36
C GLY A 142 -11.52 -3.24 -3.29
N LEU A 143 -10.32 -2.91 -2.78
CA LEU A 143 -9.23 -3.86 -2.61
C LEU A 143 -9.58 -4.98 -1.61
N LEU A 144 -10.27 -4.68 -0.50
CA LEU A 144 -10.76 -5.71 0.43
C LEU A 144 -11.69 -6.70 -0.27
N ILE A 145 -12.66 -6.21 -1.05
CA ILE A 145 -13.57 -7.08 -1.81
C ILE A 145 -12.77 -7.96 -2.77
N VAL A 146 -11.80 -7.39 -3.48
CA VAL A 146 -10.94 -8.14 -4.41
C VAL A 146 -10.13 -9.23 -3.69
N ILE A 147 -9.60 -8.94 -2.49
CA ILE A 147 -8.90 -9.93 -1.66
C ILE A 147 -9.83 -11.08 -1.26
N VAL A 148 -11.07 -10.76 -0.84
CA VAL A 148 -12.08 -11.76 -0.47
C VAL A 148 -12.43 -12.63 -1.67
N LEU A 149 -12.66 -12.03 -2.84
CA LEU A 149 -12.91 -12.79 -4.08
C LEU A 149 -11.75 -13.72 -4.44
N TYR A 150 -10.51 -13.28 -4.26
CA TYR A 150 -9.33 -14.13 -4.48
C TYR A 150 -9.24 -15.31 -3.51
N LYS A 151 -9.71 -15.16 -2.27
CA LYS A 151 -9.76 -16.24 -1.28
C LYS A 151 -10.94 -17.19 -1.49
N LEU A 152 -12.07 -16.69 -1.97
CA LEU A 152 -13.25 -17.48 -2.32
C LEU A 152 -13.17 -18.13 -3.71
N ASP A 153 -12.18 -17.76 -4.52
CA ASP A 153 -11.98 -18.33 -5.85
C ASP A 153 -11.64 -19.82 -5.73
N PRO A 154 -12.45 -20.73 -6.32
CA PRO A 154 -12.20 -22.15 -6.22
C PRO A 154 -10.92 -22.48 -6.97
N LYS A 155 -9.88 -22.80 -6.22
CA LYS A 155 -8.61 -23.34 -6.75
C LYS A 155 -8.68 -24.86 -6.68
N GLU A 156 -7.98 -25.54 -7.59
CA GLU A 156 -7.62 -26.94 -7.36
C GLU A 156 -7.03 -27.06 -5.94
N TYR A 157 -7.48 -28.06 -5.19
CA TYR A 157 -7.22 -28.20 -3.76
C TYR A 157 -5.75 -27.90 -3.41
N ARG A 158 -5.51 -26.77 -2.72
CA ARG A 158 -4.19 -26.42 -2.18
C ARG A 158 -4.22 -26.65 -0.67
N PRO A 159 -3.50 -27.67 -0.16
CA PRO A 159 -3.31 -27.83 1.28
C PRO A 159 -2.82 -26.53 1.92
N TRP A 160 -3.29 -26.21 3.13
CA TRP A 160 -2.89 -25.01 3.87
C TRP A 160 -1.36 -24.85 4.00
N LEU A 161 -0.62 -25.96 4.06
CA LEU A 161 0.85 -25.95 4.05
C LEU A 161 1.43 -25.26 2.79
N ILE A 162 0.79 -25.45 1.63
CA ILE A 162 1.17 -24.82 0.36
C ILE A 162 0.79 -23.33 0.36
N GLU A 163 -0.32 -22.96 1.02
CA GLU A 163 -0.72 -21.55 1.13
C GLU A 163 0.28 -20.70 1.93
N LYS A 164 0.89 -21.26 2.98
CA LYS A 164 1.95 -20.57 3.74
C LYS A 164 3.20 -20.31 2.92
N LEU A 165 3.45 -21.13 1.91
CA LEU A 165 4.58 -20.97 0.99
C LEU A 165 4.24 -20.06 -0.20
N ASN A 166 2.98 -19.63 -0.31
CA ASN A 166 2.54 -18.70 -1.35
C ASN A 166 2.70 -17.25 -0.85
N LEU A 167 3.57 -16.49 -1.52
CA LEU A 167 3.80 -15.07 -1.23
C LEU A 167 2.50 -14.26 -1.25
N MET A 168 1.61 -14.57 -2.19
CA MET A 168 0.35 -13.84 -2.35
C MET A 168 -0.54 -13.97 -1.13
N SER A 169 -0.49 -15.09 -0.39
CA SER A 169 -1.26 -15.25 0.84
C SER A 169 -0.82 -14.27 1.92
N TRP A 170 0.49 -14.10 2.11
CA TRP A 170 1.06 -13.15 3.07
C TRP A 170 0.80 -11.69 2.68
N ILE A 171 0.93 -11.38 1.38
CA ILE A 171 0.59 -10.06 0.85
C ILE A 171 -0.90 -9.76 1.07
N SER A 172 -1.78 -10.70 0.72
CA SER A 172 -3.22 -10.55 0.91
C SER A 172 -3.58 -10.33 2.38
N LEU A 173 -2.95 -11.06 3.30
CA LEU A 173 -3.18 -10.91 4.73
C LEU A 173 -2.76 -9.53 5.24
N GLY A 174 -1.56 -9.06 4.86
CA GLY A 174 -1.08 -7.73 5.23
C GLY A 174 -1.98 -6.62 4.70
N LEU A 175 -2.35 -6.69 3.43
CA LEU A 175 -3.28 -5.73 2.81
C LEU A 175 -4.66 -5.77 3.46
N PHE A 176 -5.19 -6.96 3.75
CA PHE A 176 -6.50 -7.13 4.35
C PHE A 176 -6.57 -6.46 5.73
N ILE A 177 -5.58 -6.73 6.59
CA ILE A 177 -5.51 -6.12 7.92
C ILE A 177 -5.39 -4.59 7.78
N PHE A 178 -4.46 -4.11 6.95
CA PHE A 178 -4.24 -2.68 6.78
C PHE A 178 -5.49 -1.95 6.25
N HIS A 179 -6.06 -2.41 5.14
CA HIS A 179 -7.20 -1.75 4.48
C HIS A 179 -8.54 -1.93 5.20
N THR A 180 -8.62 -2.79 6.21
CA THR A 180 -9.78 -2.83 7.12
C THR A 180 -9.86 -1.56 7.98
N PHE A 181 -8.73 -1.10 8.50
CA PHE A 181 -8.68 0.04 9.43
C PHE A 181 -8.31 1.36 8.74
N PHE A 182 -7.42 1.31 7.74
CA PHE A 182 -6.90 2.48 7.06
C PHE A 182 -7.98 3.48 6.56
N PRO A 183 -9.03 3.08 5.82
CA PRO A 183 -10.03 4.03 5.34
C PRO A 183 -10.80 4.71 6.47
N ILE A 184 -11.09 3.99 7.57
CA ILE A 184 -11.77 4.54 8.74
C ILE A 184 -10.89 5.59 9.42
N ILE A 185 -9.62 5.25 9.64
CA ILE A 185 -8.61 6.15 10.21
C ILE A 185 -8.53 7.41 9.34
N LEU A 186 -8.40 7.26 8.02
CA LEU A 186 -8.29 8.36 7.07
C LEU A 186 -9.49 9.31 7.13
N ILE A 187 -10.71 8.76 7.12
CA ILE A 187 -11.94 9.56 7.19
C ILE A 187 -12.01 10.34 8.50
N ILE A 188 -11.69 9.73 9.65
CA ILE A 188 -11.64 10.43 10.94
C ILE A 188 -10.62 11.57 10.88
N GLY A 189 -9.44 11.34 10.32
CA GLY A 189 -8.40 12.37 10.21
C GLY A 189 -8.81 13.60 9.40
N PHE A 190 -9.73 13.44 8.44
CA PHE A 190 -10.27 14.54 7.65
C PHE A 190 -11.51 15.20 8.27
N VAL A 191 -12.39 14.42 8.91
CA VAL A 191 -13.69 14.92 9.40
C VAL A 191 -13.61 15.42 10.84
N ASN A 192 -12.79 14.81 11.69
CA ASN A 192 -12.69 15.15 13.11
C ASN A 192 -11.24 15.02 13.62
N VAL A 193 -10.52 16.14 13.52
CA VAL A 193 -9.10 16.24 13.88
C VAL A 193 -8.89 16.03 15.39
N ASP A 194 -9.81 16.48 16.24
CA ASP A 194 -9.70 16.31 17.70
C ASP A 194 -9.78 14.83 18.08
N LEU A 195 -10.72 14.09 17.48
CA LEU A 195 -10.85 12.65 17.67
C LEU A 195 -9.61 11.90 17.16
N TRP A 196 -9.03 12.34 16.05
CA TRP A 196 -7.79 11.78 15.52
C TRP A 196 -6.63 11.88 16.52
N TYR A 197 -6.49 13.03 17.20
CA TYR A 197 -5.48 13.22 18.22
C TYR A 197 -5.79 12.43 19.51
N LEU A 198 -7.04 12.46 19.97
CA LEU A 198 -7.50 11.75 21.17
C LEU A 198 -7.25 10.24 21.09
N LEU A 199 -7.54 9.64 19.94
CA LEU A 199 -7.36 8.20 19.71
C LEU A 199 -5.94 7.82 19.27
N HIS A 200 -5.02 8.78 19.20
CA HIS A 200 -3.65 8.58 18.72
C HIS A 200 -3.57 7.85 17.37
N LEU A 201 -4.47 8.17 16.43
CA LEU A 201 -4.64 7.41 15.18
C LEU A 201 -3.39 7.41 14.30
N ARG A 202 -2.53 8.44 14.41
CA ARG A 202 -1.22 8.44 13.76
C ARG A 202 -0.35 7.28 14.20
N THR A 203 -0.33 6.95 15.49
CA THR A 203 0.44 5.83 16.03
C THR A 203 -0.15 4.50 15.55
N VAL A 204 -1.48 4.38 15.60
CA VAL A 204 -2.20 3.19 15.09
C VAL A 204 -1.87 2.96 13.62
N LEU A 205 -1.94 3.99 12.78
CA LEU A 205 -1.62 3.91 11.36
C LEU A 205 -0.20 3.39 11.12
N ARG A 206 0.78 3.93 11.87
CA ARG A 206 2.17 3.50 11.74
C ARG A 206 2.40 2.07 12.19
N LEU A 207 1.71 1.60 13.24
CA LEU A 207 1.75 0.20 13.66
C LEU A 207 1.14 -0.73 12.60
N LEU A 208 0.04 -0.32 11.97
CA LEU A 208 -0.57 -1.07 10.86
C LEU A 208 0.38 -1.17 9.66
N ILE A 209 1.11 -0.09 9.34
CA ILE A 209 2.16 -0.10 8.31
C ILE A 209 3.26 -1.11 8.66
N ILE A 210 3.80 -1.06 9.89
CA ILE A 210 4.83 -2.00 10.32
C ILE A 210 4.32 -3.43 10.16
N LEU A 211 3.13 -3.72 10.69
CA LEU A 211 2.53 -5.05 10.63
C LEU A 211 2.37 -5.54 9.18
N MET A 212 1.86 -4.69 8.30
CA MET A 212 1.69 -5.03 6.88
C MET A 212 3.03 -5.37 6.20
N TYR A 213 4.05 -4.52 6.38
CA TYR A 213 5.35 -4.74 5.74
C TYR A 213 6.16 -5.87 6.40
N SER A 214 5.95 -6.13 7.69
CA SER A 214 6.46 -7.34 8.35
C SER A 214 5.84 -8.60 7.74
N LEU A 215 4.52 -8.62 7.49
CA LEU A 215 3.87 -9.74 6.80
C LEU A 215 4.39 -9.92 5.38
N PHE A 216 4.64 -8.83 4.64
CA PHE A 216 5.26 -8.91 3.32
C PHE A 216 6.67 -9.51 3.40
N SER A 217 7.49 -9.05 4.35
CA SER A 217 8.84 -9.57 4.58
C SER A 217 8.84 -11.06 4.90
N VAL A 218 7.96 -11.50 5.81
CA VAL A 218 7.76 -12.92 6.14
C VAL A 218 7.35 -13.70 4.88
N GLY A 219 6.43 -13.16 4.09
CA GLY A 219 6.03 -13.77 2.82
C GLY A 219 7.18 -13.95 1.84
N PHE A 220 8.02 -12.94 1.65
CA PHE A 220 9.19 -13.04 0.78
C PHE A 220 10.19 -14.10 1.27
N MET A 221 10.44 -14.16 2.57
CA MET A 221 11.35 -15.12 3.18
C MET A 221 10.84 -16.56 3.08
N LEU A 222 9.57 -16.80 3.42
CA LEU A 222 8.97 -18.14 3.45
C LEU A 222 8.53 -18.64 2.08
N SER A 223 8.28 -17.75 1.12
CA SER A 223 7.78 -18.16 -0.19
C SER A 223 8.73 -19.12 -0.89
N THR A 224 8.15 -20.06 -1.65
CA THR A 224 8.92 -20.99 -2.49
C THR A 224 8.41 -20.92 -3.92
N ARG A 225 9.34 -21.07 -4.88
CA ARG A 225 9.04 -20.95 -6.32
C ARG A 225 7.93 -21.90 -6.80
N ARG A 226 7.81 -23.07 -6.18
CA ARG A 226 6.82 -24.10 -6.55
C ARG A 226 5.39 -23.75 -6.11
N ALA A 227 5.20 -22.83 -5.17
CA ALA A 227 3.88 -22.49 -4.63
C ALA A 227 3.09 -21.48 -5.48
N PHE A 228 3.70 -20.93 -6.54
CA PHE A 228 3.06 -20.02 -7.48
C PHE A 228 2.49 -20.69 -8.74
N ARG A 229 2.93 -21.92 -9.01
CA ARG A 229 2.22 -22.82 -9.94
C ARG A 229 1.01 -23.39 -9.20
#